data_AF-A0A168K3Y3-F1
#
_entry.id   AF-A0A168K3Y3-F1
#
_cell.length_a   1.000
_cell.length_b   1.000
_cell.length_c   1.000
_cell.angle_alpha   90.00
_cell.angle_beta   90.00
_cell.angle_gamma   90.00
#
_symmetry.space_group_name_H-M   'P 1'
#
loop_
_entity.id
_entity.type
_entity.pdbx_description
1 polymer ?
#
loop_
_entity_poly.entity_id
_entity_poly.type
_entity_poly.pdbx_seq_one_letter_code
_entity_poly.pdbx_strand_id
1 'polypeptide(L)' 'MHKRVQLTRRPTLTVGTVEFIGHVEFADGVWIGVELDRRVGKNDGSVDGHRYFTSSPNRGVFVRPEDISLVV' A
#
# COMPACT_ATOMS: atom_id res chain seq x y z
N MET A 1 3.28 7.92 14.86
CA MET A 1 2.43 6.71 14.84
C MET A 1 2.07 6.44 13.39
N HIS A 2 2.33 5.24 12.88
CA HIS A 2 2.00 4.90 11.49
C HIS A 2 0.48 4.79 11.33
N LYS A 3 -0.08 5.37 10.26
CA LYS A 3 -1.53 5.36 10.02
C LYS A 3 -1.97 3.98 9.56
N ARG A 4 -2.94 3.40 10.27
CA ARG A 4 -3.57 2.12 9.94
C ARG A 4 -4.72 2.33 8.97
N VAL A 5 -4.80 1.48 7.95
CA VAL A 5 -5.80 1.59 6.89
C VAL A 5 -6.40 0.23 6.54
N GLN A 6 -7.66 0.24 6.12
CA GLN A 6 -8.33 -0.89 5.48
C GLN A 6 -8.45 -0.62 3.98
N LEU A 7 -8.16 -1.62 3.15
CA LEU A 7 -8.42 -1.55 1.71
C LEU A 7 -9.91 -1.81 1.44
N THR A 8 -10.58 -0.90 0.74
CA THR A 8 -12.03 -0.94 0.54
C THR A 8 -12.45 -1.79 -0.67
N ARG A 9 -11.56 -2.00 -1.65
CA ARG A 9 -11.81 -2.79 -2.87
C ARG A 9 -11.43 -4.27 -2.79
N ARG A 10 -11.41 -4.86 -1.59
CA ARG A 10 -11.10 -6.29 -1.38
C ARG A 10 -12.30 -7.01 -0.79
N PRO A 11 -12.58 -8.27 -1.22
CA PRO A 11 -13.70 -9.04 -0.68
C PRO A 11 -13.48 -9.49 0.77
N THR A 12 -12.23 -9.51 1.22
CA THR A 12 -11.83 -9.88 2.57
C THR A 12 -11.22 -8.69 3.29
N LEU A 13 -11.44 -8.60 4.62
CA LEU A 13 -10.83 -7.59 5.46
C LEU A 13 -9.31 -7.63 5.27
N THR A 14 -8.80 -6.55 4.68
CA THR A 14 -7.39 -6.40 4.34
C THR A 14 -6.94 -5.09 4.94
N VAL A 15 -6.09 -5.19 5.96
CA VAL A 15 -5.59 -4.05 6.73
C VAL A 15 -4.07 -3.97 6.62
N GLY A 16 -3.56 -2.76 6.78
CA GLY A 16 -2.15 -2.48 6.67
C GLY A 16 -1.78 -1.12 7.23
N THR A 17 -0.51 -0.80 7.05
CA THR A 17 0.12 0.41 7.55
C THR A 17 0.61 1.24 6.37
N VAL A 18 0.33 2.54 6.39
CA VAL A 18 0.82 3.46 5.36
C VAL A 18 2.32 3.68 5.53
N GLU A 19 3.08 3.35 4.48
CA GLU A 19 4.54 3.50 4.42
C GLU A 19 4.98 4.55 3.39
N PHE A 20 4.11 4.89 2.44
CA PHE A 20 4.42 5.86 1.39
C PHE A 20 3.17 6.64 0.97
N ILE A 21 3.33 7.94 0.71
CA ILE A 21 2.33 8.80 0.05
C ILE A 21 3.08 9.70 -0.94
N GLY A 22 2.79 9.58 -2.23
CA GLY A 22 3.48 10.39 -3.23
C GLY A 22 3.20 9.97 -4.67
N HIS A 23 3.94 10.60 -5.58
CA HIS A 23 3.93 10.23 -7.00
C HIS A 23 4.78 8.98 -7.24
N VAL A 24 4.45 8.25 -8.30
CA VAL A 24 5.15 7.03 -8.71
C VAL A 24 5.46 7.09 -10.20
N GLU A 25 6.49 6.36 -10.64
CA GLU A 25 6.91 6.36 -12.04
C GLU A 25 5.97 5.56 -12.95
N PHE A 26 5.25 4.58 -12.39
CA PHE A 26 4.41 3.65 -13.16
C PHE A 26 2.98 4.16 -13.45
N ALA A 27 2.56 5.27 -12.84
CA ALA A 27 1.22 5.81 -13.03
C ALA A 27 1.09 7.26 -12.52
N ASP A 28 0.21 8.03 -13.17
CA ASP A 28 -0.05 9.42 -12.80
C ASP A 28 -0.77 9.57 -11.45
N GLY A 29 -0.59 10.76 -10.85
CA GLY A 29 -1.24 11.18 -9.62
C GLY A 29 -0.63 10.60 -8.34
N VAL A 30 -1.31 10.87 -7.22
CA VAL A 30 -0.85 10.40 -5.90
C VAL A 30 -1.26 8.94 -5.70
N TRP A 31 -0.33 8.19 -5.12
CA TRP A 31 -0.49 6.81 -4.69
C TRP A 31 -0.10 6.64 -3.24
N ILE A 32 -0.68 5.63 -2.61
CA ILE A 32 -0.40 5.26 -1.24
C ILE A 32 0.23 3.87 -1.25
N GLY A 33 1.46 3.78 -0.75
CA GLY A 33 2.12 2.50 -0.46
C GLY A 33 1.72 2.01 0.92
N VAL A 34 1.19 0.80 0.98
CA VAL A 34 0.73 0.16 2.22
C VAL A 34 1.47 -1.14 2.41
N GLU A 35 2.06 -1.34 3.59
CA GLU A 35 2.49 -2.66 4.04
C GLU A 35 1.31 -3.38 4.72
N LEU A 36 0.84 -4.46 4.10
CA LEU A 36 -0.30 -5.25 4.57
C LEU A 36 0.09 -6.19 5.70
N ASP A 37 -0.79 -6.41 6.67
CA ASP A 37 -0.53 -7.33 7.80
C ASP A 37 -0.25 -8.76 7.35
N ARG A 38 -0.90 -9.19 6.26
CA ARG A 38 -0.78 -10.52 5.68
C ARG A 38 -0.07 -10.46 4.32
N ARG A 39 0.56 -11.58 3.93
CA ARG A 39 1.23 -11.76 2.62
C ARG A 39 0.23 -11.91 1.47
N VAL A 40 -0.59 -10.89 1.25
CA VAL A 40 -1.62 -10.80 0.20
C VAL A 40 -1.47 -9.54 -0.66
N GLY A 41 -0.31 -8.89 -0.56
CA GLY A 41 0.13 -7.77 -1.38
C GLY A 41 0.65 -8.22 -2.74
N LYS A 42 1.31 -7.31 -3.45
CA LYS A 42 1.80 -7.50 -4.82
C LYS A 42 3.31 -7.29 -4.95
N ASN A 43 3.93 -6.61 -4.00
CA ASN A 43 5.34 -6.23 -4.05
C ASN A 43 5.98 -6.22 -2.65
N ASP A 44 7.24 -5.81 -2.60
CA ASP A 44 8.04 -5.60 -1.39
C ASP A 44 8.29 -4.09 -1.12
N GLY A 45 7.50 -3.22 -1.76
CA GLY A 45 7.67 -1.76 -1.76
C GLY A 45 8.50 -1.20 -2.93
N SER A 46 8.89 -2.06 -3.87
CA SER A 46 9.45 -1.65 -5.18
C SER A 46 8.54 -2.04 -6.36
N VAL A 47 8.62 -1.30 -7.46
CA VAL A 47 7.99 -1.60 -8.76
C VAL A 47 8.99 -1.27 -9.86
N ASP A 48 9.21 -2.18 -10.80
CA ASP A 48 10.13 -2.04 -11.93
C ASP A 48 11.55 -1.56 -11.56
N GLY A 49 12.05 -2.03 -10.41
CA GLY A 49 13.38 -1.68 -9.89
C GLY A 49 13.44 -0.37 -9.10
N HIS A 50 12.38 0.44 -9.08
CA HIS A 50 12.30 1.65 -8.26
C HIS A 50 11.75 1.34 -6.86
N ARG A 51 12.46 1.79 -5.81
CA ARG A 51 12.11 1.58 -4.40
C ARG A 51 11.38 2.81 -3.84
N TYR A 52 10.13 2.62 -3.39
CA TYR A 52 9.33 3.69 -2.77
C TYR A 52 9.25 3.52 -1.24
N PHE A 53 9.16 2.28 -0.76
CA PHE A 53 9.20 1.91 0.64
C PHE A 53 9.77 0.51 0.82
N THR A 54 10.09 0.13 2.07
CA THR A 54 10.59 -1.21 2.39
C THR A 54 9.48 -2.03 3.03
N SER A 55 9.23 -3.22 2.50
CA SER A 55 8.26 -4.16 3.05
C SER A 55 8.74 -5.60 2.81
N SER A 56 8.19 -6.56 3.57
CA SER A 56 8.45 -7.97 3.25
C SER A 56 7.83 -8.37 1.91
N PRO A 57 8.39 -9.38 1.20
CA PRO A 57 7.82 -9.86 -0.05
C PRO A 57 6.34 -10.21 0.07
N ASN A 58 5.56 -9.76 -0.91
CA ASN A 58 4.10 -9.94 -1.00
C ASN A 58 3.31 -9.27 0.14
N ARG A 59 3.86 -8.25 0.81
CA ARG A 59 3.11 -7.42 1.77
C ARG A 59 2.86 -6.01 1.25
N GLY A 60 3.69 -5.50 0.36
CA GLY A 60 3.50 -4.16 -0.22
C GLY A 60 2.39 -4.12 -1.28
N VAL A 61 1.64 -3.03 -1.28
CA VAL A 61 0.67 -2.70 -2.33
C VAL A 61 0.63 -1.20 -2.55
N PHE A 62 0.41 -0.77 -3.79
CA PHE A 62 0.04 0.60 -4.12
C PHE A 62 -1.45 0.68 -4.39
N VAL A 63 -2.12 1.64 -3.76
CA VAL A 63 -3.56 1.90 -3.90
C VAL A 63 -3.82 3.39 -4.09
N ARG A 64 -4.99 3.72 -4.59
CA ARG A 64 -5.45 5.11 -4.69
C ARG A 64 -5.97 5.60 -3.33
N PRO A 65 -5.91 6.91 -3.03
CA PRO A 65 -6.45 7.47 -1.79
C PRO A 65 -7.92 7.11 -1.52
N GLU A 66 -8.74 7.03 -2.57
CA GLU A 66 -10.16 6.64 -2.47
C GLU A 66 -10.39 5.15 -2.15
N ASP A 67 -9.34 4.32 -2.23
CA ASP A 67 -9.41 2.87 -2.03
C ASP A 67 -9.03 2.44 -0.60
N ILE A 68 -8.91 3.41 0.31
CA ILE A 68 -8.58 3.17 1.72
C ILE A 68 -9.54 3.89 2.67
N SER A 69 -9.73 3.30 3.84
CA SER A 69 -10.34 3.96 5.01
C SER A 69 -9.39 3.88 6.20
N LEU A 70 -9.42 4.89 7.07
CA LEU A 70 -8.68 4.86 8.33
C LEU A 70 -9.29 3.81 9.26
N VAL A 71 -8.43 3.03 9.91
CA VAL A 71 -8.84 2.17 11.03
C VAL A 71 -8.71 3.02 12.29
N VAL A 72 -9.84 3.23 12.98
CA VAL A 72 -9.94 3.99 14.24
C VAL A 72 -9.82 3.05 15.43
#